data_AF-I1BSB8-F1
#
_entry.id   AF-I1BSB8-F1
#
_cell.length_a   1.000
_cell.length_b   1.000
_cell.length_c   1.000
_cell.angle_alpha   90.00
_cell.angle_beta   90.00
_cell.angle_gamma   90.00
#
_symmetry.space_group_name_H-M   'P 1'
#
loop_
_entity.id
_entity.type
_entity.pdbx_description
1 polymer ?
#
loop_
_entity_poly.entity_id
_entity_poly.type
_entity_poly.pdbx_seq_one_letter_code
_entity_poly.pdbx_strand_id
1 'polypeptide(L)'
;MVDERYCVRQVTKTRRSSAAKVAKELEKDIGRKVIAVTVRRTLRKAGLGAIEKPKTALLSAKNICKRLSWCMAHKDWTIDDWKRVVWSEETKINRFNSDGRTWTWIRSGESLKSHHVKMTVKHGGGNKVLYKEISEDELERTTEFNIDKLELERQQVIF
;
A
#
# COMPACT_ATOMS: atom_id res chain seq x y z
N MET A 1 13.86 -24.52 22.48
CA MET A 1 12.84 -23.45 22.43
C MET A 1 13.24 -22.46 21.33
N VAL A 2 12.31 -21.86 20.59
CA VAL A 2 12.65 -20.79 19.61
C VAL A 2 12.85 -19.49 20.38
N ASP A 3 13.92 -18.76 20.09
CA ASP A 3 14.16 -17.45 20.72
C ASP A 3 13.13 -16.43 20.23
N GLU A 4 12.17 -16.13 21.11
CA GLU A 4 11.10 -15.17 20.88
C GLU A 4 11.65 -13.76 20.64
N ARG A 5 12.64 -13.33 21.43
CA ARG A 5 13.23 -12.00 21.32
C ARG A 5 13.93 -11.83 19.98
N TYR A 6 14.67 -12.85 19.54
CA TYR A 6 15.28 -12.85 18.21
C TYR A 6 14.22 -12.74 17.12
N CYS A 7 13.17 -13.58 17.13
CA CYS A 7 12.12 -13.57 16.12
C CYS A 7 11.41 -12.21 16.03
N VAL A 8 11.04 -11.63 17.17
CA VAL A 8 10.38 -10.33 17.23
C VAL A 8 11.29 -9.24 16.68
N ARG A 9 12.55 -9.21 17.09
CA ARG A 9 13.54 -8.24 16.60
C ARG A 9 13.74 -8.34 15.09
N GLN A 10 13.69 -9.56 14.54
CA GLN A 10 13.88 -9.75 13.10
C GLN A 10 12.79 -9.09 12.26
N VAL A 11 11.56 -9.09 12.77
CA VAL A 11 10.42 -8.56 12.04
C VAL A 11 10.25 -7.06 12.29
N THR A 12 10.49 -6.58 13.51
CA THR A 12 10.29 -5.17 13.88
C THR A 12 11.47 -4.27 13.53
N LYS A 13 12.72 -4.77 13.56
CA LYS A 13 13.93 -3.94 13.40
C LYS A 13 14.63 -4.16 12.07
N THR A 14 14.89 -5.40 11.69
CA THR A 14 15.56 -5.76 10.43
C THR A 14 14.62 -5.83 9.23
N ARG A 15 13.33 -5.44 9.41
CA ARG A 15 12.33 -5.28 8.35
C ARG A 15 12.03 -6.56 7.57
N ARG A 16 12.29 -7.74 8.15
CA ARG A 16 12.05 -9.03 7.49
C ARG A 16 10.58 -9.42 7.67
N SER A 17 9.83 -9.41 6.57
CA SER A 17 8.38 -9.59 6.59
C SER A 17 7.88 -11.03 6.74
N SER A 18 8.66 -12.02 6.32
CA SER A 18 8.17 -13.39 6.20
C SER A 18 8.76 -14.31 7.27
N ALA A 19 7.89 -15.09 7.92
CA ALA A 19 8.29 -16.12 8.88
C ALA A 19 9.24 -17.16 8.27
N ALA A 20 9.15 -17.44 6.96
CA ALA A 20 10.07 -18.33 6.27
C ALA A 20 11.48 -17.72 6.13
N LYS A 21 11.59 -16.39 5.94
CA LYS A 21 12.88 -15.71 5.93
C LYS A 21 13.50 -15.70 7.33
N VAL A 22 12.69 -15.42 8.36
CA VAL A 22 13.16 -15.47 9.76
C VAL A 22 13.62 -16.87 10.14
N ALA A 23 12.94 -17.92 9.69
CA ALA A 23 13.36 -19.31 9.89
C ALA A 23 14.73 -19.63 9.26
N LYS A 24 14.96 -19.21 8.01
CA LYS A 24 16.28 -19.39 7.35
C LYS A 24 17.40 -18.63 8.06
N GLU A 25 17.10 -17.45 8.59
CA GLU A 25 18.08 -16.62 9.30
C GLU A 25 18.40 -17.16 10.70
N LEU A 26 17.41 -17.75 11.39
CA LEU A 26 17.64 -18.51 12.62
C LEU A 26 18.61 -19.69 12.40
N GLU A 27 18.45 -20.38 11.27
CA GLU A 27 19.35 -21.47 10.90
C GLU A 27 20.76 -20.95 10.59
N LYS A 28 20.86 -19.80 9.89
CA LYS A 28 22.15 -19.20 9.53
C LYS A 28 22.91 -18.60 10.72
N ASP A 29 22.23 -17.84 11.58
CA ASP A 29 22.87 -17.07 12.65
C ASP A 29 23.10 -17.90 13.92
N ILE A 30 22.22 -18.87 14.19
CA ILE A 30 22.19 -19.62 15.47
C ILE A 30 22.37 -21.13 15.23
N GLY A 31 22.44 -21.59 13.97
CA GLY A 31 22.53 -23.02 13.64
C GLY A 31 21.24 -23.79 13.96
N ARG A 32 20.13 -23.09 14.24
CA ARG A 32 18.89 -23.70 14.72
C ARG A 32 17.89 -23.82 13.58
N LYS A 33 17.69 -25.04 13.09
CA LYS A 33 16.67 -25.32 12.09
C LYS A 33 15.27 -25.21 12.71
N VAL A 34 14.49 -24.25 12.23
CA VAL A 34 13.12 -23.99 12.70
C VAL A 34 12.18 -23.92 11.51
N ILE A 35 11.00 -24.53 11.61
CA ILE A 35 9.98 -24.39 10.57
C ILE A 35 9.22 -23.07 10.70
N ALA A 36 8.77 -22.52 9.58
CA ALA A 36 8.04 -21.24 9.54
C ALA A 36 6.79 -21.23 10.43
N VAL A 37 6.12 -22.37 10.62
CA VAL A 37 4.95 -22.50 11.50
C VAL A 37 5.28 -22.14 12.95
N THR A 38 6.42 -22.61 13.46
CA THR A 38 6.86 -22.32 14.83
C THR A 38 7.15 -20.83 14.99
N VAL A 39 7.82 -20.21 14.00
CA VAL A 39 8.06 -18.76 14.00
C VAL A 39 6.74 -17.97 14.04
N ARG A 40 5.74 -18.36 13.24
CA ARG A 40 4.42 -17.70 13.27
C ARG A 40 3.74 -17.82 14.63
N ARG A 41 3.78 -19.00 15.27
CA ARG A 41 3.22 -19.20 16.61
C ARG A 41 3.91 -18.32 17.64
N THR A 42 5.24 -18.25 17.60
CA THR A 42 6.03 -17.39 18.49
C THR A 42 5.70 -15.91 18.29
N LEU A 43 5.58 -15.44 17.05
CA LEU A 43 5.20 -14.05 16.76
C LEU A 43 3.79 -13.71 17.26
N ARG A 44 2.83 -14.62 17.08
CA ARG A 44 1.47 -14.45 17.63
C ARG A 44 1.45 -14.43 19.14
N LYS A 45 2.22 -15.30 19.80
CA LYS A 45 2.37 -15.32 21.26
C LYS A 45 2.93 -13.98 21.77
N ALA A 46 3.85 -13.38 21.03
CA ALA A 46 4.42 -12.06 21.32
C ALA A 46 3.47 -10.87 20.99
N GLY A 47 2.24 -11.14 20.54
CA GLY A 47 1.24 -10.12 20.22
C GLY A 47 1.36 -9.49 18.82
N LEU A 48 2.06 -10.13 17.88
CA LEU A 48 2.13 -9.66 16.50
C LEU A 48 1.10 -10.34 15.60
N GLY A 49 0.35 -9.53 14.85
CA GLY A 49 -0.57 -9.95 13.80
C GLY A 49 0.06 -9.79 12.41
N ALA A 50 -0.29 -10.67 11.48
CA ALA A 50 0.10 -10.52 10.09
C ALA A 50 -0.93 -9.67 9.35
N ILE A 51 -0.47 -8.62 8.66
CA ILE A 51 -1.31 -7.76 7.82
C ILE A 51 -0.79 -7.75 6.39
N GLU A 52 -1.68 -7.56 5.42
CA GLU A 52 -1.27 -7.24 4.06
C GLU A 52 -0.68 -5.82 4.04
N LYS A 53 0.47 -5.65 3.39
CA LYS A 53 1.07 -4.33 3.26
C LYS A 53 0.18 -3.45 2.39
N PRO A 54 -0.32 -2.31 2.89
CA PRO A 54 -1.03 -1.36 2.05
C PRO A 54 -0.08 -0.87 0.95
N LYS A 55 -0.65 -0.61 -0.23
CA LYS A 55 0.10 -0.04 -1.35
C LYS A 55 0.05 1.48 -1.23
N THR A 56 1.20 2.13 -1.27
CA THR A 56 1.25 3.59 -1.36
C THR A 56 2.21 4.02 -2.46
N ALA A 57 1.86 5.11 -3.14
CA ALA A 57 2.78 5.77 -4.04
C ALA A 57 3.97 6.32 -3.25
N LEU A 58 5.18 6.14 -3.79
CA LEU A 58 6.34 6.86 -3.27
C LEU A 58 6.23 8.33 -3.68
N LEU A 59 5.94 9.20 -2.71
CA LEU A 59 6.01 10.64 -2.92
C LEU A 59 7.35 11.14 -2.41
N SER A 60 8.16 11.72 -3.31
CA SER A 60 9.33 12.48 -2.88
C SER A 60 8.88 13.75 -2.16
N ALA A 61 9.72 14.31 -1.29
CA ALA A 61 9.42 15.60 -0.63
C ALA A 61 9.07 16.69 -1.66
N LYS A 62 9.77 16.71 -2.81
CA LYS A 62 9.47 17.59 -3.94
C LYS A 62 8.04 17.38 -4.48
N ASN A 63 7.62 16.13 -4.66
CA ASN A 63 6.27 15.82 -5.16
C ASN A 63 5.20 16.16 -4.12
N ILE A 64 5.49 16.00 -2.83
CA ILE A 64 4.59 16.42 -1.74
C ILE A 64 4.38 17.94 -1.82
N CYS A 65 5.45 18.72 -1.88
CA CYS A 65 5.35 20.18 -1.97
C CYS A 65 4.58 20.62 -3.22
N LYS A 66 4.83 20.00 -4.37
CA LYS A 66 4.10 20.30 -5.62
C LYS A 66 2.62 19.99 -5.53
N ARG A 67 2.25 18.84 -4.96
CA ARG A 67 0.85 18.45 -4.76
C ARG A 67 0.18 19.44 -3.81
N LEU A 68 0.83 19.79 -2.71
CA LEU A 68 0.30 20.76 -1.75
C LEU A 68 0.10 22.14 -2.38
N SER A 69 1.08 22.65 -3.12
CA SER A 69 0.96 23.94 -3.81
C SER A 69 -0.17 23.93 -4.84
N TRP A 70 -0.33 22.81 -5.57
CA TRP A 70 -1.41 22.66 -6.53
C TRP A 70 -2.77 22.66 -5.82
N CYS A 71 -2.96 21.84 -4.78
CA CYS A 71 -4.20 21.84 -4.00
C CYS A 71 -4.52 23.22 -3.41
N MET A 72 -3.52 23.93 -2.87
CA MET A 72 -3.72 25.28 -2.31
C MET A 72 -4.10 26.30 -3.37
N ALA A 73 -3.55 26.21 -4.58
CA ALA A 73 -3.89 27.11 -5.68
C ALA A 73 -5.31 26.87 -6.25
N HIS A 74 -5.86 25.67 -6.05
CA HIS A 74 -7.15 25.24 -6.61
C HIS A 74 -8.21 25.00 -5.53
N LYS A 75 -7.93 25.35 -4.26
CA LYS A 75 -8.81 25.05 -3.12
C LYS A 75 -10.17 25.78 -3.20
N ASP A 76 -10.19 26.94 -3.85
CA ASP A 76 -11.36 27.82 -3.98
C ASP A 76 -11.98 27.72 -5.38
N TRP A 77 -11.58 26.74 -6.19
CA TRP A 77 -12.16 26.53 -7.52
C TRP A 77 -13.63 26.16 -7.44
N THR A 78 -14.42 26.80 -8.29
CA THR A 78 -15.85 26.53 -8.40
C THR A 78 -16.10 25.28 -9.25
N ILE A 79 -17.32 24.75 -9.21
CA ILE A 79 -17.74 23.63 -10.07
C ILE A 79 -17.51 23.98 -11.56
N ASP A 80 -17.77 25.22 -11.96
CA ASP A 80 -17.58 25.64 -13.35
C ASP A 80 -16.11 25.79 -13.75
N ASP A 81 -15.20 25.96 -12.78
CA ASP A 81 -13.76 25.89 -13.03
C ASP A 81 -13.31 24.43 -13.23
N TRP A 82 -13.84 23.49 -12.42
CA TRP A 82 -13.58 22.05 -12.57
C TRP A 82 -14.11 21.49 -13.89
N LYS A 83 -15.26 21.97 -14.38
CA LYS A 83 -15.83 21.65 -15.71
C LYS A 83 -14.90 21.87 -16.88
N ARG A 84 -13.93 22.77 -16.72
CA ARG A 84 -12.97 23.11 -17.77
C ARG A 84 -11.76 22.17 -17.77
N VAL A 85 -11.65 21.29 -16.77
CA VAL A 85 -10.55 20.34 -16.66
C VAL A 85 -10.89 19.06 -17.41
N VAL A 86 -10.05 18.72 -18.38
CA VAL A 86 -10.09 17.42 -19.05
C VAL A 86 -9.12 16.48 -18.31
N TRP A 87 -9.66 15.37 -17.81
CA TRP A 87 -8.89 14.36 -17.10
C TRP A 87 -8.48 13.25 -18.05
N SER A 88 -7.19 12.92 -18.05
CA SER A 88 -6.64 11.76 -18.75
C SER A 88 -5.90 10.87 -17.75
N GLU A 89 -6.25 9.59 -17.67
CA GLU A 89 -5.49 8.61 -16.89
C GLU A 89 -5.03 7.43 -17.76
N GLU A 90 -3.80 6.98 -17.49
CA GLU A 90 -3.30 5.70 -17.98
C GLU A 90 -3.43 4.62 -16.89
N THR A 91 -4.26 3.61 -17.16
CA THR A 91 -4.35 2.44 -16.27
C THR A 91 -3.52 1.29 -16.82
N LYS A 92 -2.66 0.74 -15.97
CA LYS A 92 -1.85 -0.44 -16.26
C LYS A 92 -2.70 -1.71 -16.09
N ILE A 93 -2.78 -2.53 -17.14
CA ILE A 93 -3.44 -3.84 -17.08
C ILE A 93 -2.37 -4.94 -17.14
N ASN A 94 -2.30 -5.77 -16.09
CA ASN A 94 -1.41 -6.93 -16.05
C ASN A 94 -2.02 -8.07 -16.88
N ARG A 95 -1.31 -8.51 -17.91
CA ARG A 95 -1.75 -9.63 -18.78
C ARG A 95 -1.51 -11.00 -18.14
N PHE A 96 -0.45 -11.12 -17.35
CA PHE A 96 -0.06 -12.33 -16.63
C PHE A 96 0.50 -11.96 -15.26
N ASN A 97 0.14 -12.75 -14.24
CA ASN A 97 0.51 -12.59 -12.83
C ASN A 97 0.00 -11.29 -12.16
N SER A 98 -0.42 -11.40 -10.90
CA SER A 98 -0.67 -10.22 -10.08
C SER A 98 0.65 -9.63 -9.60
N ASP A 99 0.69 -8.34 -9.24
CA ASP A 99 1.87 -7.72 -8.61
C ASP A 99 2.24 -8.36 -7.26
N GLY A 100 1.50 -9.38 -6.81
CA GLY A 100 1.75 -10.18 -5.63
C GLY A 100 1.34 -9.47 -4.33
N ARG A 101 0.68 -10.23 -3.44
CA ARG A 101 0.40 -9.80 -2.07
C ARG A 101 1.69 -9.89 -1.25
N THR A 102 2.00 -8.82 -0.53
CA THR A 102 3.13 -8.82 0.41
C THR A 102 2.61 -8.60 1.81
N TRP A 103 3.07 -9.41 2.75
CA TRP A 103 2.62 -9.35 4.15
C TRP A 103 3.68 -8.68 5.02
N THR A 104 3.29 -8.23 6.20
CA THR A 104 4.19 -7.78 7.27
C THR A 104 3.58 -8.16 8.62
N TRP A 105 4.35 -8.01 9.71
CA TRP A 105 3.81 -8.22 11.05
C TRP A 105 3.85 -6.93 11.83
N ILE A 106 2.76 -6.64 12.52
CA ILE A 106 2.56 -5.43 13.30
C ILE A 106 1.97 -5.79 14.65
N ARG A 107 2.26 -5.00 15.69
CA ARG A 107 1.54 -5.11 16.95
C ARG A 107 0.15 -4.50 16.79
N SER A 108 -0.84 -5.07 17.46
CA SER A 108 -2.19 -4.50 17.47
C SER A 108 -2.14 -3.05 17.97
N GLY A 109 -2.76 -2.12 17.25
CA GLY A 109 -2.80 -0.70 17.58
C GLY A 109 -1.53 0.12 17.23
N GLU A 110 -0.48 -0.49 16.67
CA GLU A 110 0.70 0.26 16.25
C GLU A 110 0.48 0.96 14.91
N SER A 111 0.92 2.21 14.78
CA SER A 111 0.83 2.97 13.52
C SER A 111 1.70 2.35 12.43
N LEU A 112 1.24 2.43 11.17
CA LEU A 112 1.99 1.94 10.02
C LEU A 112 3.31 2.72 9.85
N LYS A 113 4.42 1.99 9.82
CA LYS A 113 5.75 2.53 9.52
C LYS A 113 6.07 2.29 8.05
N SER A 114 7.03 3.03 7.51
CA SER A 114 7.45 2.90 6.10
C SER A 114 7.70 1.44 5.64
N HIS A 115 8.27 0.59 6.50
CA HIS A 115 8.53 -0.82 6.17
C HIS A 115 7.30 -1.73 6.26
N HIS A 116 6.18 -1.26 6.84
CA HIS A 116 4.88 -1.93 6.81
C HIS A 116 4.12 -1.68 5.50
N VAL A 117 4.63 -0.80 4.65
CA VAL A 117 3.96 -0.38 3.41
C VAL A 117 4.69 -0.97 2.21
N LYS A 118 3.95 -1.28 1.13
CA LYS A 118 4.52 -1.66 -0.17
C LYS A 118 4.53 -0.41 -1.03
N MET A 119 5.72 0.09 -1.31
CA MET A 119 5.88 1.23 -2.21
C MET A 119 5.64 0.80 -3.64
N THR A 120 4.77 1.51 -4.35
CA THR A 120 4.53 1.31 -5.78
C THR A 120 5.28 2.36 -6.57
N VAL A 121 6.26 1.92 -7.38
CA VAL A 121 6.92 2.74 -8.40
C VAL A 121 6.35 2.34 -9.77
N LYS A 122 5.84 3.32 -10.53
CA LYS A 122 5.30 3.08 -11.88
C LYS A 122 6.41 3.19 -12.93
N HIS A 123 7.29 2.20 -13.02
CA HIS A 123 8.26 2.13 -14.15
C HIS A 123 8.50 0.68 -14.59
N GLY A 124 8.56 0.47 -15.91
CA GLY A 124 9.34 -0.59 -16.58
C GLY A 124 8.87 -2.03 -16.37
N GLY A 125 7.99 -2.52 -17.25
CA GLY A 125 7.71 -3.94 -17.43
C GLY A 125 6.57 -4.08 -18.42
N GLY A 126 6.70 -4.97 -19.42
CA GLY A 126 5.87 -5.08 -20.64
C GLY A 126 4.36 -5.27 -20.43
N ASN A 127 3.72 -4.25 -19.87
CA ASN A 127 2.30 -4.15 -19.61
C ASN A 127 1.67 -3.27 -20.69
N LYS A 128 0.42 -3.57 -21.05
CA LYS A 128 -0.36 -2.67 -21.91
C LYS A 128 -0.93 -1.55 -21.06
N VAL A 129 -0.85 -0.32 -21.57
CA VAL A 129 -1.53 0.85 -21.03
C VAL A 129 -2.82 1.05 -21.81
N LEU A 130 -3.91 1.33 -21.10
CA LEU A 130 -5.17 1.79 -21.69
C LEU A 130 -5.30 3.29 -21.43
N TYR A 131 -5.64 4.03 -22.47
CA TYR A 131 -5.99 5.45 -22.39
C TYR A 131 -7.50 5.57 -22.26
N LYS A 132 -7.97 6.34 -21.28
CA LYS A 132 -9.37 6.74 -21.17
C LYS A 132 -9.41 8.24 -20.88
N GLU A 133 -10.18 8.95 -21.70
CA GLU A 133 -10.61 10.33 -21.44
C GLU A 133 -12.05 10.24 -20.91
N ILE A 134 -12.36 10.96 -19.84
CA ILE A 134 -13.68 10.92 -19.20
C ILE A 134 -14.20 12.35 -19.10
N SER A 135 -15.42 12.59 -19.59
CA SER A 135 -16.13 13.86 -19.37
C SER A 135 -16.77 13.90 -17.99
N GLU A 136 -16.97 15.08 -17.42
CA GLU A 136 -17.51 15.24 -16.07
C GLU A 136 -18.91 14.61 -15.91
N ASP A 137 -19.77 14.65 -16.94
CA ASP A 137 -21.07 13.96 -16.90
C ASP A 137 -20.94 12.45 -16.64
N GLU A 138 -19.88 11.82 -17.14
CA GLU A 138 -19.58 10.42 -16.81
C GLU A 138 -18.95 10.27 -15.42
N LEU A 139 -18.14 11.24 -15.00
CA LEU A 139 -17.48 11.25 -13.70
C LEU A 139 -18.49 11.44 -12.55
N GLU A 140 -19.44 12.36 -12.70
CA GLU A 140 -20.56 12.60 -11.78
C GLU A 140 -21.43 11.35 -11.64
N ARG A 141 -21.80 10.70 -12.74
CA ARG A 141 -22.52 9.42 -12.70
C ARG A 141 -21.77 8.33 -11.93
N THR A 142 -20.44 8.25 -12.09
CA THR A 142 -19.63 7.27 -11.34
C THR A 142 -19.41 7.64 -9.88
N THR A 143 -19.33 8.93 -9.55
CA THR A 143 -19.18 9.39 -8.16
C THR A 143 -20.47 9.24 -7.39
N GLU A 144 -21.63 9.55 -7.98
CA GLU A 144 -22.96 9.28 -7.43
C GLU A 144 -23.13 7.78 -7.13
N PHE A 145 -22.76 6.90 -8.06
CA PHE A 145 -22.80 5.46 -7.83
C PHE A 145 -21.93 5.02 -6.65
N ASN A 146 -20.74 5.60 -6.46
CA ASN A 146 -19.84 5.25 -5.37
C ASN A 146 -20.32 5.80 -4.01
N ILE A 147 -20.96 6.96 -3.99
CA ILE A 147 -21.51 7.55 -2.76
C ILE A 147 -22.75 6.76 -2.32
N ASP A 148 -23.68 6.50 -3.24
CA ASP A 148 -24.97 5.86 -2.94
C ASP A 148 -24.84 4.37 -2.63
N LYS A 149 -23.88 3.67 -3.25
CA LYS A 149 -23.76 2.21 -3.14
C LYS A 149 -22.65 1.72 -2.22
N LEU A 150 -21.66 2.57 -1.92
CA LEU A 150 -20.50 2.20 -1.11
C LEU A 150 -20.31 3.08 0.14
N GLU A 151 -21.26 4.00 0.42
CA GLU A 151 -21.27 4.90 1.59
C GLU A 151 -19.98 5.72 1.76
N LEU A 152 -19.31 6.05 0.65
CA LEU A 152 -18.08 6.86 0.67
C LEU A 152 -18.43 8.36 0.66
N GLU A 153 -17.75 9.15 1.47
CA GLU A 153 -17.92 10.60 1.48
C GLU A 153 -17.34 11.23 0.19
N ARG A 154 -17.93 12.31 -0.34
CA ARG A 154 -17.47 12.96 -1.59
C ARG A 154 -15.96 13.27 -1.60
N GLN A 155 -15.41 13.67 -0.46
CA GLN A 155 -13.98 13.96 -0.29
C GLN A 155 -13.08 12.71 -0.39
N GLN A 156 -13.65 11.51 -0.28
CA GLN A 156 -12.97 10.22 -0.42
C GLN A 156 -13.04 9.68 -1.84
N VAL A 157 -13.98 10.17 -2.66
CA VAL A 157 -14.23 9.70 -4.04
C VAL A 157 -13.49 10.56 -5.08
N ILE A 158 -13.25 11.84 -4.77
CA ILE A 158 -12.58 12.79 -5.67
C ILE A 158 -11.12 12.98 -5.22
N PHE A 159 -10.17 12.65 -6.11
CA PHE A 159 -8.73 12.93 -5.98
C PHE A 159 -8.14 13.39 -7.30
#